data_AF-A0A1X1YYM6-F1
#
_entry.id   AF-A0A1X1YYM6-F1
#
_cell.length_a   1.000
_cell.length_b   1.000
_cell.length_c   1.000
_cell.angle_alpha   90.00
_cell.angle_beta   90.00
_cell.angle_gamma   90.00
#
_symmetry.space_group_name_H-M   'P 1'
#
loop_
_entity.id
_entity.type
_entity.pdbx_description
1 polymer ?
#
loop_
_entity_poly.entity_id
_entity_poly.type
_entity_poly.pdbx_seq_one_letter_code
_entity_poly.pdbx_strand_id
1 'polypeptide(L)'
;MHSPVGAPWPGGEHGEVLSPSGQRSYLAATAAVLAGRSPRWASELASTGAVDAEQGHVTGRQGRPAWFLFADSFERYLHARGKWPPTTAATDWEHLLQLQGADLEAARQANATLQAENAQLKAALAQRDENIAQLAEIVAQLAKTPR
;
A
#
# COMPACT_ATOMS: atom_id res chain seq x y z
N MET A 1 -8.88 -25.86 13.77
CA MET A 1 -7.81 -25.00 13.23
C MET A 1 -8.08 -23.60 13.75
N HIS A 2 -7.15 -22.98 14.50
CA HIS A 2 -7.31 -21.60 14.94
C HIS A 2 -6.94 -20.68 13.78
N SER A 3 -7.88 -19.85 13.34
CA SER A 3 -7.63 -18.86 12.29
C SER A 3 -6.65 -17.78 12.80
N PRO A 4 -5.73 -17.28 11.96
CA PRO A 4 -4.68 -16.38 12.41
C PRO A 4 -5.22 -15.01 12.81
N VAL A 5 -4.53 -14.33 13.72
CA VAL A 5 -4.88 -12.98 14.17
C VAL A 5 -4.86 -12.00 12.99
N GLY A 6 -5.95 -11.26 12.82
CA GLY A 6 -6.21 -10.38 11.70
C GLY A 6 -6.79 -11.07 10.47
N ALA A 7 -7.05 -12.38 10.51
CA ALA A 7 -7.82 -13.05 9.47
C ALA A 7 -9.26 -12.53 9.43
N PRO A 8 -9.91 -12.51 8.25
CA PRO A 8 -11.33 -12.16 8.14
C PRO A 8 -12.20 -13.00 9.08
N TRP A 9 -13.13 -12.35 9.77
CA TRP A 9 -14.11 -13.03 10.59
C TRP A 9 -15.08 -13.82 9.69
N PRO A 10 -15.41 -15.07 10.03
CA PRO A 10 -16.37 -15.86 9.25
C PRO A 10 -17.74 -15.15 9.18
N GLY A 11 -18.17 -14.79 7.97
CA GLY A 11 -19.43 -14.08 7.75
C GLY A 11 -19.42 -12.59 8.14
N GLY A 12 -18.24 -11.96 8.25
CA GLY A 12 -18.13 -10.52 8.45
C GLY A 12 -18.56 -9.73 7.21
N GLU A 13 -19.39 -8.71 7.39
CA GLU A 13 -19.94 -7.86 6.30
C GLU A 13 -19.17 -6.54 6.14
N HIS A 14 -18.54 -6.05 7.21
CA HIS A 14 -17.98 -4.70 7.31
C HIS A 14 -16.44 -4.69 7.46
N GLY A 15 -15.79 -5.83 7.22
CA GLY A 15 -14.34 -5.98 7.35
C GLY A 15 -13.90 -6.39 8.76
N GLU A 16 -14.75 -7.13 9.46
CA GLU A 16 -14.48 -7.78 10.74
C GLU A 16 -13.30 -8.76 10.59
N VAL A 17 -12.47 -8.80 11.62
CA VAL A 17 -11.31 -9.68 11.73
C VAL A 17 -11.28 -10.38 13.08
N LEU A 18 -10.50 -11.45 13.15
CA LEU A 18 -10.15 -12.14 14.39
C LEU A 18 -9.10 -11.35 15.17
N SER A 19 -9.40 -11.06 16.43
CA SER A 19 -8.48 -10.43 17.35
C SER A 19 -7.49 -11.44 17.98
N PRO A 20 -6.43 -10.98 18.67
CA PRO A 20 -5.56 -11.84 19.48
C PRO A 20 -6.29 -12.78 20.44
N SER A 21 -7.36 -12.31 21.09
CA SER A 21 -8.20 -13.10 21.99
C SER A 21 -9.22 -13.98 21.26
N GLY A 22 -9.24 -13.95 19.92
CA GLY A 22 -10.17 -14.73 19.10
C GLY A 22 -11.57 -14.12 18.99
N GLN A 23 -11.73 -12.85 19.32
CA GLN A 23 -13.01 -12.14 19.27
C GLN A 23 -13.21 -11.43 17.93
N ARG A 24 -14.49 -11.19 17.59
CA ARG A 24 -14.90 -10.41 16.42
C ARG A 24 -14.54 -8.95 16.65
N SER A 25 -13.68 -8.41 15.78
CA SER A 25 -13.13 -7.06 15.96
C SER A 25 -12.93 -6.33 14.65
N TYR A 26 -12.76 -5.02 14.72
CA TYR A 26 -12.32 -4.18 13.61
C TYR A 26 -10.91 -3.67 13.88
N LEU A 27 -10.05 -3.68 12.85
CA LEU A 27 -8.80 -2.93 12.94
C LEU A 27 -9.11 -1.43 13.01
N ALA A 28 -8.30 -0.66 13.73
CA ALA A 28 -8.51 0.78 13.86
C ALA A 28 -8.67 1.52 12.52
N ALA A 29 -7.97 1.08 11.46
CA ALA A 29 -8.15 1.65 10.12
C ALA A 29 -9.56 1.38 9.57
N THR A 30 -10.06 0.14 9.66
CA THR A 30 -11.41 -0.24 9.25
C THR A 30 -12.46 0.48 10.09
N ALA A 31 -12.31 0.48 11.41
CA ALA A 31 -13.21 1.17 12.34
C ALA A 31 -13.32 2.67 12.02
N ALA A 32 -12.22 3.33 11.67
CA ALA A 32 -12.22 4.72 11.24
C ALA A 32 -13.05 4.93 9.96
N VAL A 33 -12.91 4.04 8.96
CA VAL A 33 -13.69 4.09 7.72
C VAL A 33 -15.17 3.93 8.01
N LEU A 34 -15.56 2.93 8.82
CA LEU A 34 -16.97 2.68 9.18
C LEU A 34 -17.59 3.87 9.92
N ALA A 35 -16.80 4.57 10.74
CA ALA A 35 -17.25 5.75 11.46
C ALA A 35 -17.20 7.06 10.64
N GLY A 36 -16.62 7.05 9.43
CA GLY A 36 -16.36 8.26 8.64
C GLY A 36 -15.37 9.22 9.33
N ARG A 37 -14.34 8.67 9.99
CA ARG A 37 -13.35 9.39 10.81
C ARG A 37 -11.92 9.03 10.41
N SER A 38 -10.94 9.65 11.04
CA SER A 38 -9.51 9.38 10.78
C SER A 38 -9.01 8.13 11.54
N PRO A 39 -7.98 7.43 11.02
CA PRO A 39 -7.36 6.29 11.73
C PRO A 39 -6.81 6.65 13.11
N ARG A 40 -6.35 7.90 13.28
CA ARG A 40 -5.90 8.42 14.57
C ARG A 40 -7.04 8.47 15.58
N TRP A 41 -8.22 8.94 15.17
CA TRP A 41 -9.41 8.97 16.04
C TRP A 41 -9.78 7.57 16.54
N ALA A 42 -9.73 6.54 15.67
CA ALA A 42 -10.06 5.17 16.09
C ALA A 42 -9.03 4.60 17.08
N SER A 43 -7.74 4.93 16.91
CA SER A 43 -6.70 4.54 17.86
C SER A 43 -6.85 5.26 19.20
N GLU A 44 -7.21 6.56 19.18
CA GLU A 44 -7.52 7.33 20.39
C GLU A 44 -8.76 6.77 21.11
N LEU A 45 -9.81 6.42 20.36
CA LEU A 45 -11.02 5.79 20.88
C LEU A 45 -10.71 4.47 21.61
N ALA A 46 -9.87 3.62 21.02
CA ALA A 46 -9.40 2.39 21.65
C ALA A 46 -8.57 2.68 22.92
N SER A 47 -7.65 3.65 22.86
CA SER A 47 -6.77 3.99 23.98
C SER A 47 -7.48 4.63 25.17
N THR A 48 -8.59 5.33 24.93
CA THR A 48 -9.37 6.03 25.97
C THR A 48 -10.33 5.09 26.72
N GLY A 49 -10.48 3.84 26.25
CA GLY A 49 -11.40 2.87 26.84
C GLY A 49 -12.88 3.18 26.60
N ALA A 50 -13.20 4.04 25.64
CA ALA A 50 -14.59 4.35 25.27
C ALA A 50 -15.29 3.17 24.57
N VAL A 51 -14.50 2.22 24.07
CA VAL A 51 -14.91 0.94 23.49
C VAL A 51 -13.93 -0.13 23.96
N ASP A 52 -14.39 -1.37 24.07
CA ASP A 52 -13.51 -2.48 24.37
C ASP A 52 -12.54 -2.70 23.21
N ALA A 53 -11.24 -2.74 23.50
CA ALA A 53 -10.22 -2.87 22.49
C ALA A 53 -8.98 -3.57 23.06
N GLU A 54 -8.22 -4.20 22.17
CA GLU A 54 -6.94 -4.82 22.51
C GLU A 54 -5.86 -4.50 21.47
N GLN A 55 -4.60 -4.59 21.89
CA GLN A 55 -3.46 -4.46 20.98
C GLN A 55 -2.95 -5.83 20.56
N GLY A 56 -2.60 -5.96 19.29
CA GLY A 56 -2.04 -7.20 18.76
C GLY A 56 -1.23 -7.00 17.50
N HIS A 57 -0.49 -8.05 17.13
CA HIS A 57 0.21 -8.09 15.86
C HIS A 57 -0.64 -8.84 14.85
N VAL A 58 -0.89 -8.22 13.69
CA VAL A 58 -1.55 -8.87 12.56
C VAL A 58 -0.58 -9.84 11.91
N THR A 59 -1.00 -11.09 11.71
CA THR A 59 -0.17 -12.13 11.11
C THR A 59 0.25 -11.71 9.70
N GLY A 60 1.55 -11.79 9.38
CA GLY A 60 2.09 -11.39 8.07
C GLY A 60 2.37 -9.89 7.91
N ARG A 61 2.05 -9.04 8.90
CA ARG A 61 2.38 -7.61 8.90
C ARG A 61 3.58 -7.35 9.80
N GLN A 62 4.68 -6.85 9.23
CA GLN A 62 5.80 -6.35 10.03
C GLN A 62 5.53 -4.91 10.49
N GLY A 63 5.70 -4.63 11.78
CA GLY A 63 5.52 -3.28 12.32
C GLY A 63 5.04 -3.26 13.76
N ARG A 64 4.51 -2.09 14.16
CA ARG A 64 3.95 -1.83 15.49
C ARG A 64 2.64 -2.60 15.71
N PRO A 65 2.28 -2.90 16.97
CA PRO A 65 0.99 -3.50 17.28
C PRO A 65 -0.15 -2.61 16.77
N ALA A 66 -1.19 -3.24 16.24
CA ALA A 66 -2.41 -2.61 15.80
C ALA A 66 -3.48 -2.70 16.89
N TRP A 67 -4.36 -1.71 16.92
CA TRP A 67 -5.57 -1.75 17.75
C TRP A 67 -6.67 -2.55 17.06
N PHE A 68 -7.25 -3.49 17.82
CA PHE A 68 -8.43 -4.26 17.51
C PHE A 68 -9.56 -3.76 18.39
N LEU A 69 -10.56 -3.12 17.80
CA LEU A 69 -11.75 -2.63 18.52
C LEU A 69 -12.81 -3.73 18.45
N PHE A 70 -13.30 -4.21 19.59
CA PHE A 70 -14.27 -5.30 19.62
C PHE A 70 -15.57 -4.85 18.97
N ALA A 71 -16.09 -5.69 18.07
CA ALA A 71 -17.18 -5.33 17.19
C ALA A 71 -18.44 -4.94 17.99
N ASP A 72 -18.82 -5.72 18.99
CA ASP A 72 -20.05 -5.49 19.74
C ASP A 72 -20.06 -4.16 20.52
N SER A 73 -18.91 -3.79 21.13
CA SER A 73 -18.78 -2.55 21.89
C SER A 73 -18.69 -1.33 20.96
N PHE A 74 -17.96 -1.47 19.85
CA PHE A 74 -17.80 -0.44 18.84
C PHE A 74 -19.10 -0.16 18.06
N GLU A 75 -19.80 -1.20 17.61
CA GLU A 75 -21.10 -1.09 16.92
C GLU A 75 -22.12 -0.41 17.82
N ARG A 76 -22.18 -0.78 19.11
CA ARG A 76 -23.03 -0.12 20.10
C ARG A 76 -22.68 1.35 20.28
N TYR A 77 -21.38 1.67 20.33
CA TYR A 77 -20.90 3.05 20.41
C TYR A 77 -21.33 3.90 19.21
N LEU A 78 -21.33 3.33 18.00
CA LEU A 78 -21.77 4.00 16.77
C LEU A 78 -23.29 4.08 16.66
N HIS A 79 -24.02 3.04 17.06
CA HIS A 79 -25.48 3.04 17.15
C HIS A 79 -25.99 4.17 18.05
N ALA A 80 -25.39 4.35 19.22
CA ALA A 80 -25.74 5.42 20.15
C ALA A 80 -25.56 6.83 19.57
N ARG A 81 -24.79 6.96 18.48
CA ARG A 81 -24.50 8.22 17.79
C ARG A 81 -25.22 8.35 16.44
N GLY A 82 -26.08 7.39 16.09
CA GLY A 82 -26.77 7.35 14.79
C GLY A 82 -25.80 7.21 13.61
N LYS A 83 -24.65 6.55 13.82
CA LYS A 83 -23.61 6.31 12.80
C LYS A 83 -23.51 4.84 12.40
N TRP A 84 -24.44 4.01 12.86
CA TRP A 84 -24.56 2.60 12.50
C TRP A 84 -26.00 2.28 12.07
N PRO A 85 -26.22 1.52 10.98
CA PRO A 85 -25.21 0.89 10.12
C PRO A 85 -24.40 1.91 9.31
N PRO A 86 -23.15 1.59 8.94
CA PRO A 86 -22.33 2.47 8.12
C PRO A 86 -22.98 2.60 6.74
N THR A 87 -23.03 3.81 6.18
CA THR A 87 -23.43 4.01 4.78
C THR A 87 -22.46 3.22 3.90
N THR A 88 -22.94 2.14 3.28
CA THR A 88 -22.13 1.23 2.50
C THR A 88 -21.54 1.94 1.29
N ALA A 89 -20.27 2.34 1.37
CA ALA A 89 -19.46 2.75 0.23
C ALA A 89 -19.04 1.54 -0.64
N ALA A 90 -19.92 0.54 -0.80
CA ALA A 90 -19.62 -0.67 -1.55
C ALA A 90 -19.33 -0.37 -3.03
N THR A 91 -19.84 0.76 -3.55
CA THR A 91 -19.61 1.19 -4.94
C THR A 91 -18.29 1.96 -5.13
N ASP A 92 -17.76 2.60 -4.08
CA ASP A 92 -16.55 3.44 -4.22
C ASP A 92 -15.25 2.62 -4.13
N TRP A 93 -15.22 1.52 -3.38
CA TRP A 93 -13.99 0.73 -3.24
C TRP A 93 -13.60 -0.04 -4.49
N GLU A 94 -14.58 -0.66 -5.18
CA GLU A 94 -14.33 -1.31 -6.48
C GLU A 94 -13.91 -0.29 -7.54
N HIS A 95 -14.51 0.90 -7.52
CA HIS A 95 -14.18 1.98 -8.45
C HIS A 95 -12.80 2.58 -8.17
N LEU A 96 -12.43 2.75 -6.90
CA LEU A 96 -11.09 3.19 -6.47
C LEU A 96 -10.01 2.14 -6.77
N LEU A 97 -10.32 0.84 -6.62
CA LEU A 97 -9.42 -0.26 -7.01
C LEU A 97 -9.21 -0.32 -8.52
N GLN A 98 -10.26 -0.10 -9.33
CA GLN A 98 -10.14 -0.01 -10.79
C GLN A 98 -9.31 1.19 -11.22
N LEU A 99 -9.51 2.37 -10.61
CA LEU A 99 -8.69 3.56 -10.88
C LEU A 99 -7.21 3.34 -10.48
N GLN A 100 -6.95 2.78 -9.29
CA GLN A 100 -5.59 2.46 -8.87
C GLN A 100 -4.93 1.38 -9.74
N GLY A 101 -5.69 0.43 -10.27
CA GLY A 101 -5.21 -0.57 -11.22
C GLY A 101 -4.75 0.06 -12.54
N ALA A 102 -5.57 0.96 -13.10
CA ALA A 102 -5.25 1.66 -14.34
C ALA A 102 -4.02 2.56 -14.21
N ASP A 103 -3.91 3.31 -13.10
CA ASP A 103 -2.77 4.20 -12.85
C ASP A 103 -1.47 3.41 -12.59
N LEU A 104 -1.54 2.25 -11.95
CA LEU A 104 -0.39 1.37 -11.71
C LEU A 104 0.15 0.79 -13.03
N GLU A 105 -0.75 0.36 -13.92
CA GLU A 105 -0.36 -0.16 -15.24
C GLU A 105 0.23 0.94 -16.13
N ALA A 106 -0.35 2.14 -16.12
CA ALA A 106 0.21 3.30 -16.81
C ALA A 106 1.61 3.67 -16.28
N ALA A 107 1.81 3.65 -14.95
CA ALA A 107 3.10 3.91 -14.33
C ALA A 107 4.15 2.81 -14.64
N ARG A 108 3.72 1.56 -14.78
CA ARG A 108 4.59 0.45 -15.21
C ARG A 108 5.01 0.60 -16.67
N GLN A 109 4.08 0.98 -17.55
CA GLN A 109 4.39 1.26 -18.96
C GLN A 109 5.35 2.43 -19.10
N ALA A 110 5.09 3.54 -18.40
CA ALA A 110 5.98 4.70 -18.40
C ALA A 110 7.39 4.35 -17.89
N ASN A 111 7.50 3.55 -16.82
CA ASN A 111 8.80 3.07 -16.34
C ASN A 111 9.51 2.17 -17.34
N ALA A 112 8.80 1.27 -18.02
CA ALA A 112 9.38 0.41 -19.05
C ALA A 112 9.92 1.24 -20.23
N THR A 113 9.19 2.28 -20.66
CA THR A 113 9.65 3.21 -21.71
C THR A 113 10.89 3.98 -21.27
N LEU A 114 10.91 4.56 -20.07
CA LEU A 114 12.07 5.28 -19.55
C LEU A 114 13.31 4.38 -19.38
N GLN A 115 13.11 3.11 -19.04
CA GLN A 115 14.19 2.13 -18.97
C GLN A 115 14.73 1.78 -20.36
N ALA A 116 13.86 1.62 -21.35
CA ALA A 116 14.27 1.39 -22.74
C ALA A 116 15.04 2.58 -23.30
N GLU A 117 14.59 3.81 -23.06
CA GLU A 117 15.30 5.04 -23.45
C GLU A 117 16.67 5.14 -22.77
N ASN A 118 16.76 4.84 -21.47
CA ASN A 118 18.04 4.80 -20.77
C ASN A 118 19.00 3.75 -21.35
N ALA A 119 18.50 2.58 -21.73
CA ALA A 119 19.31 1.55 -22.37
C ALA A 119 19.82 2.01 -23.74
N GLN A 120 18.97 2.66 -24.54
CA GLN A 120 19.35 3.22 -25.83
C GLN A 120 20.38 4.35 -25.70
N LEU A 121 20.19 5.29 -24.78
CA LEU A 121 21.13 6.37 -24.53
C LEU A 121 22.49 5.85 -24.05
N LYS A 122 22.50 4.82 -23.20
CA LYS A 122 23.75 4.16 -22.77
C LYS A 122 24.47 3.49 -23.94
N ALA A 123 23.74 2.80 -24.82
CA ALA A 123 24.33 2.21 -26.01
C ALA A 123 24.89 3.28 -26.97
N ALA A 124 24.17 4.39 -27.16
CA ALA A 124 24.61 5.52 -27.98
C ALA A 124 25.87 6.19 -27.42
N LEU A 125 25.97 6.35 -26.09
CA LEU A 125 27.18 6.86 -25.44
C LEU A 125 28.37 5.92 -25.64
N ALA A 126 28.20 4.61 -25.42
CA ALA A 126 29.25 3.63 -25.64
C ALA A 126 29.75 3.64 -27.10
N GLN A 127 28.83 3.70 -28.06
CA GLN A 127 29.19 3.82 -29.48
C GLN A 127 29.96 5.11 -29.78
N ARG A 128 29.56 6.23 -29.16
CA ARG A 128 30.23 7.52 -29.36
C ARG A 128 31.66 7.49 -28.80
N ASP A 129 31.86 6.91 -27.63
CA ASP A 129 33.17 6.79 -27.01
C ASP A 129 34.11 5.90 -27.84
N GLU A 130 33.58 4.81 -28.42
CA GLU A 130 34.33 3.96 -29.33
C GLU A 130 34.72 4.68 -30.64
N ASN A 131 33.80 5.46 -31.22
CA ASN A 131 34.10 6.29 -32.39
C ASN A 131 35.18 7.35 -32.08
N ILE A 132 35.12 7.96 -30.88
CA ILE A 132 36.14 8.93 -30.43
C ILE A 132 37.51 8.25 -30.31
N ALA A 133 37.56 7.05 -29.74
CA ALA A 133 38.80 6.28 -29.61
C ALA A 133 39.40 5.94 -30.98
N GLN A 134 38.58 5.47 -31.93
CA GLN A 134 39.01 5.17 -33.29
C GLN A 134 39.54 6.41 -34.03
N LEU A 135 38.84 7.54 -33.92
CA LEU A 135 39.29 8.80 -34.53
C LEU A 135 40.60 9.29 -33.91
N ALA A 136 40.74 9.19 -32.58
CA ALA A 136 41.98 9.54 -31.90
C ALA A 136 43.17 8.68 -32.38
N GLU A 137 42.94 7.39 -32.61
CA GLU A 137 43.95 6.48 -33.14
C GLU A 137 44.33 6.81 -34.59
N ILE A 138 43.36 7.12 -35.46
CA ILE A 138 43.62 7.57 -36.83
C ILE A 138 44.45 8.86 -36.84
N VAL A 139 44.10 9.83 -35.99
CA VAL A 139 44.87 11.09 -35.86
C VAL A 139 46.29 10.80 -35.37
N ALA A 140 46.47 9.90 -34.40
CA ALA A 140 47.79 9.52 -33.91
C ALA A 140 48.64 8.81 -34.98
N GLN A 141 48.03 7.98 -35.83
CA GLN A 141 48.70 7.32 -36.96
C GLN A 141 49.11 8.34 -38.03
N LEU A 142 48.23 9.28 -38.38
CA LEU A 142 48.55 10.37 -39.31
C LEU A 142 49.70 11.25 -38.78
N ALA A 143 49.72 11.56 -37.48
CA ALA A 143 50.77 12.34 -36.85
C ALA A 143 52.14 11.64 -36.82
N LYS A 144 52.17 10.30 -36.85
CA LYS A 144 53.40 9.49 -36.87
C LYS A 144 53.96 9.25 -38.27
N THR A 145 53.23 9.60 -39.33
CA THR A 145 53.68 9.42 -40.71
C THR A 145 54.55 10.63 -41.08
N PRO A 146 55.89 10.51 -41.19
CA PRO A 146 56.73 11.63 -41.58
C PRO A 146 56.52 11.93 -43.07
N ARG A 147 56.50 13.22 -43.42
CA ARG A 147 56.65 13.67 -44.82
C ARG A 147 58.07 13.42 -45.31
#